data_AF-A0A6A7KEK0-F1
#
_entry.id   AF-A0A6A7KEK0-F1
#
_cell.length_a   1.000
_cell.length_b   1.000
_cell.length_c   1.000
_cell.angle_alpha   90.00
_cell.angle_beta   90.00
_cell.angle_gamma   90.00
#
_symmetry.space_group_name_H-M   'P 1'
#
loop_
_entity.id
_entity.type
_entity.pdbx_description
1 polymer ?
#
loop_
_entity_poly.entity_id
_entity_poly.type
_entity_poly.pdbx_seq_one_letter_code
_entity_poly.pdbx_strand_id
1 'polypeptide(L)'
;MPLELLKRHYGDNLLAVAQVRDTLLVILKEGDKVELLADAAESIFEPLAEKGYDVMLWLSDSIDTLHPEVFGDMDDFRVLYDPEDFLSPHLSKLLEMKGALPTLKNLDKMLIKEVVE
;
A
#
# COMPACT_ATOMS: atom_id res chain seq x y z
N MET A 1 -5.47 -17.79 7.91
CA MET A 1 -4.41 -16.79 7.63
C MET A 1 -5.05 -15.51 7.09
N PRO A 2 -4.44 -14.32 7.29
CA PRO A 2 -4.96 -13.04 6.78
C PRO A 2 -5.31 -13.05 5.29
N LEU A 3 -4.43 -13.63 4.47
CA LEU A 3 -4.62 -13.72 3.02
C LEU A 3 -5.89 -14.48 2.61
N GLU A 4 -6.23 -15.56 3.31
CA GLU A 4 -7.43 -16.37 2.98
C GLU A 4 -8.73 -15.61 3.29
N LEU A 5 -8.73 -14.75 4.31
CA LEU A 5 -9.85 -13.85 4.59
C LEU A 5 -10.02 -12.83 3.46
N LEU A 6 -8.93 -12.18 3.07
CA LEU A 6 -8.92 -11.18 1.99
C LEU A 6 -9.37 -11.77 0.65
N LYS A 7 -8.86 -12.96 0.29
CA LYS A 7 -9.27 -13.67 -0.92
C LYS A 7 -10.75 -14.03 -0.91
N ARG A 8 -11.27 -14.48 0.24
CA ARG A 8 -12.70 -14.83 0.37
C ARG A 8 -13.60 -13.60 0.25
N HIS A 9 -13.17 -12.47 0.80
CA HIS A 9 -13.97 -11.25 0.84
C HIS A 9 -13.95 -10.49 -0.48
N TYR A 10 -12.77 -10.21 -1.02
CA TYR A 10 -12.61 -9.41 -2.24
C TYR A 10 -12.62 -10.22 -3.54
N GLY A 11 -12.40 -11.54 -3.47
CA GLY A 11 -12.47 -12.43 -4.63
C GLY A 11 -11.60 -11.94 -5.80
N ASP A 12 -12.22 -11.84 -6.98
CA ASP A 12 -11.55 -11.42 -8.22
C ASP A 12 -11.11 -9.95 -8.23
N ASN A 13 -11.65 -9.13 -7.30
CA ASN A 13 -11.25 -7.74 -7.14
C ASN A 13 -9.93 -7.60 -6.36
N LEU A 14 -9.47 -8.64 -5.65
CA LEU A 14 -8.18 -8.63 -4.98
C LEU A 14 -7.05 -8.74 -6.01
N LEU A 15 -6.26 -7.68 -6.17
CA LEU A 15 -5.18 -7.64 -7.15
C LEU A 15 -3.85 -8.08 -6.54
N ALA A 16 -3.50 -7.52 -5.39
CA ALA A 16 -2.26 -7.86 -4.71
C ALA A 16 -2.36 -7.62 -3.19
N VAL A 17 -1.54 -8.35 -2.44
CA VAL A 17 -1.35 -8.16 -1.00
C VAL A 17 0.14 -8.19 -0.69
N ALA A 18 0.60 -7.16 0.00
CA ALA A 18 1.92 -7.12 0.60
C ALA A 18 1.82 -6.88 2.11
N GLN A 19 2.87 -7.29 2.82
CA GLN A 19 3.04 -7.04 4.23
C GLN A 19 4.24 -6.13 4.43
N VAL A 20 4.05 -5.09 5.24
CA VAL A 20 5.09 -4.20 5.75
C VAL A 20 5.01 -4.25 7.26
N ARG A 21 5.93 -4.98 7.90
CA ARG A 21 5.88 -5.27 9.35
C ARG A 21 4.53 -5.88 9.77
N ASP A 22 3.75 -5.16 10.55
CA ASP A 22 2.41 -5.46 11.05
C ASP A 22 1.30 -4.92 10.14
N THR A 23 1.61 -4.16 9.10
CA THR A 23 0.61 -3.61 8.17
C THR A 23 0.46 -4.46 6.92
N LEU A 24 -0.77 -4.72 6.50
CA LEU A 24 -1.12 -5.32 5.22
C LEU A 24 -1.52 -4.23 4.23
N LEU A 25 -0.75 -4.09 3.15
CA LEU A 25 -1.13 -3.32 1.97
C LEU A 25 -1.98 -4.19 1.06
N VAL A 26 -3.27 -3.86 0.95
CA VAL A 26 -4.26 -4.57 0.15
C VAL A 26 -4.59 -3.71 -1.06
N ILE A 27 -4.34 -4.24 -2.26
CA ILE A 27 -4.59 -3.54 -3.51
C ILE A 27 -5.76 -4.21 -4.22
N LEU A 28 -6.77 -3.41 -4.53
CA LEU A 28 -7.97 -3.82 -5.25
C LEU A 28 -7.95 -3.27 -6.68
N LYS A 29 -8.58 -3.98 -7.62
CA LYS A 29 -8.63 -3.56 -9.03
C LYS A 29 -9.41 -2.26 -9.16
N GLU A 30 -10.64 -2.24 -8.63
CA GLU A 30 -11.58 -1.13 -8.79
C GLU A 30 -12.56 -1.04 -7.60
N GLY A 31 -13.30 0.07 -7.55
CA GLY A 31 -14.37 0.31 -6.58
C GLY A 31 -14.40 1.76 -6.10
N ASP A 32 -15.46 2.12 -5.37
CA ASP A 32 -15.52 3.41 -4.69
C ASP A 32 -14.74 3.35 -3.37
N LYS A 33 -13.81 4.29 -3.17
CA LYS A 33 -12.92 4.28 -2.00
C LYS A 33 -13.70 4.38 -0.67
N VAL A 34 -14.78 5.15 -0.64
CA VAL A 34 -15.57 5.35 0.58
C VAL A 34 -16.34 4.08 0.91
N GLU A 35 -16.98 3.48 -0.09
CA GLU A 35 -17.71 2.21 0.07
C GLU A 35 -16.77 1.07 0.50
N LEU A 36 -15.60 0.96 -0.13
CA LEU A 36 -14.61 -0.06 0.20
C LEU A 36 -14.06 0.10 1.62
N LEU A 37 -13.83 1.33 2.08
CA LEU A 37 -13.38 1.57 3.46
C LEU A 37 -14.47 1.25 4.48
N ALA A 38 -15.74 1.57 4.17
CA ALA A 38 -16.86 1.24 5.04
C ALA A 38 -17.04 -0.29 5.15
N ASP A 39 -17.06 -0.99 4.01
CA ASP A 39 -17.16 -2.45 3.95
C ASP A 39 -15.98 -3.14 4.67
N ALA A 40 -14.75 -2.64 4.47
CA ALA A 40 -13.57 -3.16 5.15
C ALA A 40 -13.60 -2.94 6.67
N ALA A 41 -14.11 -1.79 7.12
CA ALA A 41 -14.25 -1.51 8.55
C ALA A 41 -15.21 -2.49 9.24
N GLU A 42 -16.30 -2.87 8.57
CA GLU A 42 -17.29 -3.82 9.10
C GLU A 42 -16.83 -5.27 9.03
N SER A 43 -16.08 -5.64 7.99
CA SER A 43 -15.86 -7.06 7.63
C SER A 43 -14.43 -7.56 7.78
N ILE A 44 -13.45 -6.65 7.74
CA ILE A 44 -12.03 -6.98 7.52
C ILE A 44 -11.12 -6.44 8.61
N PHE A 45 -11.31 -5.20 9.05
CA PHE A 45 -10.40 -4.55 9.99
C PHE A 45 -10.39 -5.21 11.37
N GLU A 46 -11.56 -5.45 11.97
CA GLU A 46 -11.63 -6.06 13.31
C GLU A 46 -11.01 -7.48 13.33
N PRO A 47 -11.36 -8.43 12.43
CA PRO A 47 -10.74 -9.76 12.42
C PRO A 47 -9.24 -9.80 12.12
N LEU A 48 -8.70 -8.76 11.48
CA LEU A 48 -7.27 -8.62 11.21
C LEU A 48 -6.53 -7.93 12.34
N ALA A 49 -7.14 -6.92 12.96
CA ALA A 49 -6.63 -6.24 14.15
C ALA A 49 -6.50 -7.21 15.34
N GLU A 50 -7.46 -8.11 15.54
CA GLU A 50 -7.36 -9.18 16.56
C GLU A 50 -6.15 -10.11 16.35
N LYS A 51 -5.63 -10.18 15.12
CA LYS A 51 -4.44 -10.95 14.75
C LYS A 51 -3.16 -10.12 14.75
N GLY A 52 -3.24 -8.85 15.16
CA GLY A 52 -2.13 -7.92 15.21
C GLY A 52 -1.75 -7.33 13.86
N TYR A 53 -2.69 -7.24 12.92
CA TYR A 53 -2.45 -6.61 11.62
C TYR A 53 -3.21 -5.29 11.46
N ASP A 54 -2.49 -4.26 11.03
CA ASP A 54 -3.08 -3.07 10.44
C ASP A 54 -3.38 -3.30 8.96
N VAL A 55 -4.30 -2.53 8.38
CA VAL A 55 -4.72 -2.69 6.98
C VAL A 55 -4.71 -1.33 6.28
N MET A 56 -4.02 -1.27 5.15
CA MET A 56 -4.07 -0.16 4.20
C MET A 56 -4.72 -0.66 2.91
N LEU A 57 -5.82 -0.03 2.52
CA LEU A 57 -6.53 -0.34 1.28
C LEU A 57 -6.20 0.68 0.20
N TRP A 58 -5.83 0.18 -0.97
CA TRP A 58 -5.53 1.00 -2.15
C TRP A 58 -6.23 0.47 -3.39
N LEU A 59 -6.59 1.38 -4.28
CA LEU A 59 -7.02 1.03 -5.63
C LEU A 59 -5.81 1.01 -6.56
N SER A 60 -5.84 0.11 -7.55
CA SER A 60 -4.79 -0.06 -8.53
C SER A 60 -4.48 1.24 -9.30
N ASP A 61 -5.51 2.00 -9.65
CA ASP A 61 -5.43 3.29 -10.34
C ASP A 61 -4.77 4.41 -9.50
N SER A 62 -4.65 4.19 -8.20
CA SER A 62 -4.17 5.16 -7.22
C SER A 62 -2.82 4.74 -6.64
N ILE A 63 -2.22 3.64 -7.14
CA ILE A 63 -0.99 3.07 -6.59
C ILE A 63 0.16 4.09 -6.61
N ASP A 64 0.22 4.95 -7.62
CA ASP A 64 1.25 5.98 -7.79
C ASP A 64 1.18 7.09 -6.72
N THR A 65 0.09 7.13 -5.95
CA THR A 65 -0.06 8.06 -4.81
C THR A 65 0.52 7.50 -3.50
N LEU A 66 0.94 6.23 -3.47
CA LEU A 66 1.61 5.66 -2.31
C LEU A 66 2.96 6.34 -2.11
N HIS A 67 3.12 6.96 -0.95
CA HIS A 67 4.41 7.54 -0.59
C HIS A 67 5.42 6.40 -0.34
N PRO A 68 6.61 6.40 -0.97
CA PRO A 68 7.59 5.33 -0.86
C PRO A 68 8.02 5.01 0.58
N GLU A 69 7.93 5.98 1.48
CA GLU A 69 8.23 5.80 2.91
C GLU A 69 7.26 4.85 3.62
N VAL A 70 6.06 4.61 3.06
CA VAL A 70 5.10 3.62 3.58
C VAL A 70 5.70 2.21 3.55
N PHE A 71 6.61 1.93 2.61
CA PHE A 71 7.26 0.64 2.49
C PHE A 71 8.39 0.39 3.50
N GLY A 72 8.76 1.39 4.30
CA GLY A 72 9.82 1.24 5.31
C GLY A 72 11.15 0.79 4.68
N ASP A 73 11.89 -0.05 5.39
CA ASP A 73 13.08 -0.70 4.83
C ASP A 73 12.68 -1.98 4.09
N MET A 74 13.42 -2.31 3.03
CA MET A 74 13.13 -3.46 2.16
C MET A 74 13.05 -4.80 2.91
N ASP A 75 13.80 -4.94 4.00
CA ASP A 75 13.81 -6.15 4.83
C ASP A 75 12.47 -6.40 5.55
N ASP A 76 11.65 -5.34 5.71
CA ASP A 76 10.34 -5.40 6.33
C ASP A 76 9.21 -5.69 5.33
N PHE A 77 9.51 -5.67 4.02
CA PHE A 77 8.53 -5.80 2.95
C PHE A 77 8.45 -7.24 2.40
N ARG A 78 7.25 -7.79 2.31
CA ARG A 78 6.99 -9.11 1.72
C ARG A 78 5.75 -9.12 0.85
N VAL A 79 5.87 -9.54 -0.40
CA VAL A 79 4.71 -9.84 -1.25
C VAL A 79 4.08 -11.15 -0.78
N LEU A 80 2.80 -11.12 -0.43
CA LEU A 80 2.03 -12.29 0.00
C LEU A 80 1.17 -12.86 -1.13
N TYR A 81 0.74 -11.99 -2.04
CA TYR A 81 -0.14 -12.33 -3.17
C TYR A 81 0.04 -11.31 -4.30
N ASP A 82 0.39 -11.77 -5.49
CA ASP A 82 0.55 -10.94 -6.69
C ASP A 82 0.49 -11.82 -7.96
N PRO A 83 -0.65 -12.49 -8.23
CA PRO A 83 -0.73 -13.50 -9.29
C PRO A 83 -0.62 -12.91 -10.70
N GLU A 84 -0.91 -11.61 -10.86
CA GLU A 84 -0.86 -10.89 -12.13
C GLU A 84 0.45 -10.12 -12.33
N ASP A 85 1.42 -10.28 -11.41
CA ASP A 85 2.69 -9.53 -11.39
C ASP A 85 2.47 -8.00 -11.46
N PHE A 86 1.44 -7.52 -10.76
CA PHE A 86 1.05 -6.11 -10.74
C PHE A 86 1.93 -5.33 -9.76
N LEU A 87 2.08 -5.82 -8.53
CA LEU A 87 2.71 -5.05 -7.46
C LEU A 87 4.23 -5.04 -7.62
N SER A 88 4.83 -6.18 -7.97
CA SER A 88 6.30 -6.33 -8.00
C SER A 88 7.00 -5.31 -8.92
N PRO A 89 6.51 -5.03 -10.15
CA PRO A 89 7.07 -3.99 -11.02
C PRO A 89 6.83 -2.55 -10.51
N HIS A 90 5.64 -2.27 -9.93
CA HIS A 90 5.33 -0.94 -9.39
C HIS A 90 6.17 -0.64 -8.15
N LEU A 91 6.40 -1.65 -7.30
CA LEU A 91 7.19 -1.51 -6.08
C LEU A 91 8.62 -1.08 -6.39
N SER A 92 9.24 -1.71 -7.38
CA SER A 92 10.61 -1.38 -7.79
C SER A 92 10.73 0.11 -8.15
N LYS A 93 9.78 0.63 -8.93
CA LYS A 93 9.73 2.05 -9.30
C LYS A 93 9.44 2.97 -8.09
N LEU A 94 8.48 2.61 -7.24
CA LEU A 94 8.15 3.39 -6.05
C LEU A 94 9.36 3.50 -5.11
N LEU A 95 10.14 2.43 -4.97
CA LEU A 95 11.33 2.39 -4.13
C LEU A 95 12.51 3.16 -4.73
N GLU A 96 12.69 3.17 -6.05
CA GLU A 96 13.64 4.07 -6.73
C GLU A 96 13.33 5.55 -6.42
N MET A 97 12.05 5.87 -6.18
CA MET A 97 11.61 7.22 -5.82
C MET A 97 11.72 7.53 -4.31
N LYS A 98 12.12 6.57 -3.46
CA LYS A 98 12.31 6.80 -2.02
C LYS A 98 13.39 7.86 -1.80
N GLY A 99 13.05 8.92 -1.05
CA GLY A 99 13.93 10.07 -0.87
C GLY A 99 14.00 11.06 -2.05
N ALA A 100 13.43 10.71 -3.22
CA ALA A 100 13.41 11.55 -4.42
C ALA A 100 12.10 12.35 -4.59
N LEU A 101 11.04 12.01 -3.85
CA LEU A 101 9.84 12.85 -3.82
C LEU A 101 10.16 14.21 -3.15
N PRO A 102 9.77 15.33 -3.78
CA PRO A 102 9.94 16.67 -3.22
C PRO A 102 8.97 16.88 -2.05
N THR A 103 9.30 16.26 -0.92
CA THR A 103 8.71 16.56 0.38
C THR A 103 9.51 17.68 1.03
N LEU A 104 8.92 18.47 1.93
CA LEU A 104 9.64 19.47 2.73
C LEU A 104 10.94 18.93 3.35
N LYS A 105 10.93 17.64 3.73
CA LYS A 105 12.07 16.93 4.33
C LYS A 105 13.20 16.59 3.34
N ASN A 106 12.86 16.42 2.05
CA ASN A 106 13.82 16.10 0.99
C ASN A 106 14.24 17.35 0.18
N LEU A 107 13.44 18.42 0.20
CA LEU A 107 13.78 19.70 -0.41
C LEU A 107 15.11 20.27 0.12
N ASP A 108 15.36 20.16 1.43
CA ASP A 108 16.64 20.53 2.08
C ASP A 108 17.83 19.70 1.56
N LYS A 109 17.59 18.43 1.18
CA LYS A 109 18.62 17.53 0.64
C LYS A 109 18.83 17.70 -0.86
N MET A 110 17.85 18.26 -1.56
CA MET A 110 17.87 18.49 -3.01
C MET A 110 18.58 19.81 -3.40
N LEU A 111 19.24 20.50 -2.45
CA LEU A 111 19.93 21.77 -2.68
C LEU A 111 19.01 22.83 -3.31
N ILE A 112 17.69 22.79 -3.06
CA ILE A 112 16.76 23.82 -3.52
C ILE A 112 16.92 25.01 -2.58
N LYS A 113 17.71 25.99 -3.03
CA LYS A 113 18.07 27.16 -2.22
C LYS A 113 17.01 28.26 -2.17
N GLU A 114 16.03 28.24 -3.09
CA GLU A 114 14.92 29.19 -3.12
C GLU A 114 13.65 28.52 -3.64
N VAL A 115 12.57 28.66 -2.86
CA VAL A 115 11.20 28.50 -3.34
C VAL A 115 10.71 29.91 -3.64
N VAL A 116 10.51 30.22 -4.93
CA VAL A 116 9.94 31.51 -5.34
C VAL A 116 8.42 31.36 -5.26
N GLU A 117 7.79 32.15 -4.39
CA GLU A 117 6.33 32.29 -4.26
C GLU A 117 5.68 32.92 -5.51
#